data_AF-K1EUJ9-F1
#
_entry.id   AF-K1EUJ9-F1
#
_cell.length_a   1.000
_cell.length_b   1.000
_cell.length_c   1.000
_cell.angle_alpha   90.00
_cell.angle_beta   90.00
_cell.angle_gamma   90.00
#
_symmetry.space_group_name_H-M   'P 1'
#
loop_
_entity.id
_entity.type
_entity.pdbx_description
1 polymer ?
#
loop_
_entity_poly.entity_id
_entity_poly.type
_entity_poly.pdbx_seq_one_letter_code
_entity_poly.pdbx_strand_id
1 'polypeptide(L)'
;MDIGEAQRMARELMDEHGLHDWQLELDRAKKRAGVCRWGRRSIGLSAPLTRLHDREQVRDTVLHEIAHALVGPRHGHGPRWQAMAVSIGASPRRCLPEEAATIPGAWVGTCPAGHTVDRHRRPSRVTSCRECSAGFSADAVFTWTHDGVPAVMSPAYERELTTIERRASRSPSSVPVAIGDRVRVLTPGRYEGFVGVVTKRGRSRYHVRGRGMVLTVPFDDVEAA
;
A
#
# COMPACT_ATOMS: atom_id res chain seq x y z
N MET A 1 8.61 22.71 -13.15
CA MET A 1 8.50 24.18 -12.94
C MET A 1 9.51 24.62 -11.88
N ASP A 2 10.02 25.86 -11.93
CA ASP A 2 10.86 26.37 -10.83
C ASP A 2 10.05 26.50 -9.52
N ILE A 3 10.69 26.25 -8.38
CA ILE A 3 10.02 26.28 -7.08
C ILE A 3 9.58 27.69 -6.69
N GLY A 4 10.42 28.70 -6.93
CA GLY A 4 10.07 30.09 -6.61
C GLY A 4 8.92 30.59 -7.48
N GLU A 5 8.91 30.23 -8.76
CA GLU A 5 7.79 30.49 -9.66
C GLU A 5 6.50 29.80 -9.18
N ALA A 6 6.57 28.53 -8.77
CA ALA A 6 5.44 27.79 -8.25
C ALA A 6 4.87 28.41 -6.97
N GLN A 7 5.74 28.85 -6.06
CA GLN A 7 5.32 29.50 -4.82
C GLN A 7 4.60 30.83 -5.06
N ARG A 8 5.12 31.66 -5.97
CA ARG A 8 4.46 32.93 -6.33
C ARG A 8 3.08 32.70 -6.94
N MET A 9 3.00 31.81 -7.93
CA MET A 9 1.72 31.46 -8.56
C MET A 9 0.74 30.89 -7.54
N ALA A 10 1.20 29.98 -6.67
CA ALA A 10 0.33 29.37 -5.68
C ALA A 10 -0.21 30.41 -4.69
N ARG A 11 0.64 31.36 -4.25
CA ARG A 11 0.23 32.45 -3.38
C ARG A 11 -0.80 33.37 -4.07
N GLU A 12 -0.53 33.79 -5.30
CA GLU A 12 -1.44 34.62 -6.11
C GLU A 12 -2.82 33.96 -6.24
N LEU A 13 -2.87 32.67 -6.57
CA LEU A 13 -4.11 31.89 -6.67
C LEU A 13 -4.83 31.79 -5.32
N MET A 14 -4.11 31.51 -4.25
CA MET A 14 -4.70 31.47 -2.92
C MET A 14 -5.30 32.82 -2.53
N ASP A 15 -4.66 33.94 -2.89
CA ASP A 15 -5.19 35.28 -2.65
C ASP A 15 -6.41 35.60 -3.52
N GLU A 16 -6.38 35.25 -4.80
CA GLU A 16 -7.52 35.39 -5.73
C GLU A 16 -8.78 34.69 -5.19
N HIS A 17 -8.61 33.57 -4.50
CA HIS A 17 -9.70 32.78 -3.92
C HIS A 17 -9.96 33.06 -2.43
N GLY A 18 -9.43 34.15 -1.88
CA GLY A 18 -9.76 34.63 -0.53
C GLY A 18 -9.09 33.85 0.61
N LEU A 19 -8.06 33.05 0.32
CA LEU A 19 -7.29 32.28 1.31
C LEU A 19 -6.09 33.08 1.83
N HIS A 20 -6.28 34.36 2.15
CA HIS A 20 -5.22 35.28 2.59
C HIS A 20 -4.55 34.85 3.91
N ASP A 21 -5.32 34.24 4.81
CA ASP A 21 -4.87 33.75 6.11
C ASP A 21 -4.36 32.29 6.06
N TRP A 22 -4.32 31.67 4.88
CA TRP A 22 -3.80 30.33 4.69
C TRP A 22 -2.32 30.33 4.35
N GLN A 23 -1.61 29.33 4.87
CA GLN A 23 -0.17 29.15 4.64
C GLN A 23 0.09 28.28 3.41
N LEU A 24 1.13 28.62 2.66
CA LEU A 24 1.69 27.77 1.61
C LEU A 24 2.93 27.06 2.15
N GLU A 25 2.94 25.73 2.06
CA GLU A 25 4.05 24.88 2.52
C GLU A 25 4.65 24.08 1.36
N LEU A 26 5.95 23.80 1.46
CA LEU A 26 6.62 22.83 0.59
C LEU A 26 6.98 21.59 1.40
N ASP A 27 6.65 20.42 0.87
CA ASP A 27 7.02 19.14 1.46
C ASP A 27 7.89 18.29 0.50
N ARG A 28 8.33 17.13 1.00
CA ARG A 28 9.16 16.17 0.26
C ARG A 28 8.37 14.92 -0.16
N ALA A 29 7.05 15.01 -0.27
CA ALA A 29 6.24 13.89 -0.74
C ALA A 29 6.64 13.53 -2.17
N LYS A 30 6.65 12.23 -2.50
CA LYS A 30 7.06 11.75 -3.83
C LYS A 30 5.94 11.11 -4.64
N LYS A 31 4.80 10.81 -3.99
CA LYS A 31 3.59 10.22 -4.61
C LYS A 31 2.36 11.13 -4.58
N ARG A 32 2.44 12.30 -3.95
CA ARG A 32 1.32 13.22 -3.78
C ARG A 32 1.79 14.63 -4.14
N ALA A 33 1.18 15.24 -5.15
CA ALA A 33 1.58 16.55 -5.67
C ALA A 33 1.13 17.71 -4.78
N GLY A 34 -0.11 17.69 -4.29
CA GLY A 34 -0.70 18.72 -3.43
C GLY A 34 -1.33 18.14 -2.16
N VAL A 35 -1.64 18.98 -1.18
CA VAL A 35 -2.50 18.63 -0.04
C VAL A 35 -3.09 19.85 0.65
N CYS A 36 -4.38 19.79 0.92
CA CYS A 36 -5.08 20.70 1.81
C CYS A 36 -5.07 20.19 3.25
N ARG A 37 -4.60 21.02 4.18
CA ARG A 37 -4.65 20.80 5.63
C ARG A 37 -5.64 21.77 6.25
N TRP A 38 -6.93 21.45 6.09
CA TRP A 38 -8.01 22.36 6.51
C TRP A 38 -7.89 22.82 7.96
N GLY A 39 -7.62 21.90 8.91
CA GLY A 39 -7.48 22.25 10.33
C GLY A 39 -6.29 23.16 10.67
N ARG A 40 -5.28 23.24 9.79
CA ARG A 40 -4.12 24.13 9.94
C ARG A 40 -4.19 25.36 9.05
N ARG A 41 -5.24 25.47 8.21
CA ARG A 41 -5.34 26.46 7.14
C ARG A 41 -4.06 26.51 6.29
N SER A 42 -3.60 25.35 5.81
CA SER A 42 -2.44 25.30 4.92
C SER A 42 -2.65 24.45 3.67
N ILE A 43 -2.01 24.86 2.58
CA ILE A 43 -1.88 24.12 1.33
C ILE A 43 -0.42 23.75 1.17
N GLY A 44 -0.14 22.46 0.97
CA GLY A 44 1.20 21.92 0.76
C GLY A 44 1.42 21.48 -0.68
N LEU A 45 2.58 21.79 -1.25
CA LEU A 45 3.03 21.25 -2.54
C LEU A 45 4.27 20.38 -2.36
N SER A 46 4.36 19.30 -3.13
CA SER A 46 5.56 18.48 -3.21
C SER A 46 6.63 19.19 -4.03
N ALA A 47 7.67 19.70 -3.38
CA ALA A 47 8.80 20.31 -4.09
C ALA A 47 9.46 19.34 -5.10
N PRO A 48 9.61 18.03 -4.83
CA PRO A 48 10.10 17.09 -5.83
C PRO A 48 9.20 16.99 -7.09
N LEU A 49 7.88 16.88 -6.93
CA LEU A 49 6.97 16.73 -8.07
C LEU A 49 6.76 18.05 -8.82
N THR A 50 6.69 19.19 -8.12
CA THR A 50 6.61 20.52 -8.74
C THR A 50 7.76 20.80 -9.71
N ARG A 51 8.96 20.26 -9.46
CA ARG A 51 10.09 20.39 -10.39
C ARG A 51 9.88 19.61 -11.69
N LEU A 52 9.21 18.46 -11.61
CA LEU A 52 8.95 17.58 -12.77
C LEU A 52 7.75 18.02 -13.59
N HIS A 53 6.76 18.66 -12.95
CA HIS A 53 5.53 19.07 -13.60
C HIS A 53 5.69 20.40 -14.33
N ASP A 54 4.96 20.56 -15.44
CA ASP A 54 4.87 21.84 -16.13
C ASP A 54 4.02 22.85 -15.35
N ARG A 55 3.95 24.08 -15.85
CA ARG A 55 3.23 25.18 -15.20
C ARG A 55 1.74 24.90 -15.04
N GLU A 56 1.11 24.25 -16.01
CA GLU A 56 -0.33 23.98 -16.02
C GLU A 56 -0.68 22.88 -15.02
N GLN A 57 0.11 21.81 -14.97
CA GLN A 57 -0.03 20.72 -14.01
C GLN A 57 0.13 21.20 -12.55
N VAL A 58 1.10 22.09 -12.31
CA VAL A 58 1.29 22.69 -10.97
C VAL A 58 0.12 23.62 -10.64
N ARG A 59 -0.34 24.44 -11.59
CA ARG A 59 -1.53 25.30 -11.42
C ARG A 59 -2.77 24.48 -11.06
N ASP A 60 -3.04 23.40 -11.80
CA ASP A 60 -4.17 22.50 -11.55
C ASP A 60 -4.08 21.88 -10.16
N THR A 61 -2.88 21.44 -9.75
CA THR A 61 -2.62 20.93 -8.39
C THR A 61 -2.95 21.98 -7.31
N VAL A 62 -2.54 23.23 -7.50
CA VAL A 62 -2.85 24.30 -6.54
C VAL A 62 -4.36 24.53 -6.46
N LEU A 63 -5.01 24.70 -7.60
CA LEU A 63 -6.46 24.94 -7.65
C LEU A 63 -7.25 23.76 -7.07
N HIS A 64 -6.78 22.53 -7.27
CA HIS A 64 -7.34 21.33 -6.63
C HIS A 64 -7.37 21.44 -5.10
N GLU A 65 -6.27 21.88 -4.49
CA GLU A 65 -6.18 22.04 -3.03
C GLU A 65 -6.94 23.26 -2.52
N ILE A 66 -7.03 24.33 -3.32
CA ILE A 66 -7.88 25.49 -3.05
C ILE A 66 -9.36 25.06 -3.05
N ALA A 67 -9.80 24.24 -4.01
CA ALA A 67 -11.16 23.72 -4.04
C ALA A 67 -11.48 22.95 -2.74
N HIS A 68 -10.55 22.12 -2.24
CA HIS A 68 -10.72 21.45 -0.93
C HIS A 68 -10.84 22.45 0.23
N ALA A 69 -10.02 23.50 0.23
CA ALA A 69 -10.08 24.54 1.26
C ALA A 69 -11.46 25.23 1.28
N LEU A 70 -12.00 25.57 0.11
CA LEU A 70 -13.27 26.28 -0.05
C LEU A 70 -14.51 25.43 0.29
N VAL A 71 -14.53 24.15 -0.09
CA VAL A 71 -15.69 23.27 0.21
C VAL A 71 -15.64 22.67 1.61
N GLY A 72 -14.47 22.59 2.21
CA GLY A 72 -14.25 22.02 3.54
C GLY A 72 -14.12 20.48 3.57
N PRO A 73 -13.66 19.92 4.70
CA PRO A 73 -13.04 18.59 4.77
C PRO A 73 -14.02 17.42 4.62
N ARG A 74 -15.34 17.66 4.67
CA ARG A 74 -16.36 16.60 4.60
C ARG A 74 -16.73 16.17 3.19
N HIS A 75 -16.32 16.92 2.17
CA HIS A 75 -16.82 16.73 0.81
C HIS A 75 -15.93 15.84 -0.06
N GLY A 76 -14.69 15.55 0.38
CA GLY A 76 -13.73 14.77 -0.39
C GLY A 76 -13.68 15.23 -1.85
N HIS A 77 -13.67 14.30 -2.80
CA HIS A 77 -13.77 14.57 -4.24
C HIS A 77 -15.21 14.42 -4.78
N GLY A 78 -16.24 14.61 -3.94
CA GLY A 78 -17.65 14.45 -4.31
C GLY A 78 -18.20 15.59 -5.18
N PRO A 79 -19.50 15.58 -5.53
CA PRO A 79 -20.10 16.52 -6.48
C PRO A 79 -19.87 18.01 -6.13
N ARG A 80 -19.93 18.36 -4.83
CA ARG A 80 -19.66 19.73 -4.38
C ARG A 80 -18.22 20.16 -4.65
N TRP A 81 -17.25 19.27 -4.44
CA TRP A 81 -15.84 19.55 -4.73
C TRP A 81 -15.62 19.64 -6.24
N GLN A 82 -16.22 18.75 -7.03
CA GLN A 82 -16.10 18.78 -8.49
C GLN A 82 -16.67 20.08 -9.08
N ALA A 83 -17.83 20.52 -8.60
CA ALA A 83 -18.42 21.79 -9.00
C ALA A 83 -17.51 22.98 -8.65
N MET A 84 -16.92 22.97 -7.43
CA MET A 84 -15.96 23.99 -7.02
C MET A 84 -14.72 23.98 -7.91
N ALA A 85 -14.12 22.80 -8.13
CA ALA A 85 -12.93 22.63 -8.97
C ALA A 85 -13.15 23.23 -10.36
N VAL A 86 -14.26 22.86 -11.04
CA VAL A 86 -14.60 23.44 -12.36
C VAL A 86 -14.79 24.96 -12.26
N SER A 87 -15.48 25.45 -11.24
CA SER A 87 -15.76 26.90 -11.11
C SER A 87 -14.52 27.77 -10.94
N ILE A 88 -13.43 27.22 -10.38
CA ILE A 88 -12.15 27.92 -10.20
C ILE A 88 -11.10 27.54 -11.26
N GLY A 89 -11.50 26.77 -12.29
CA GLY A 89 -10.62 26.40 -13.40
C GLY A 89 -9.69 25.21 -13.13
N ALA A 90 -9.98 24.37 -12.12
CA ALA A 90 -9.32 23.08 -11.93
C ALA A 90 -10.03 21.95 -12.67
N SER A 91 -9.28 20.90 -12.99
CA SER A 91 -9.77 19.60 -13.42
C SER A 91 -10.60 18.94 -12.29
N PRO A 92 -11.83 18.46 -12.55
CA PRO A 92 -12.64 17.75 -11.57
C PRO A 92 -12.18 16.30 -11.35
N ARG A 93 -10.90 16.00 -11.59
CA ARG A 93 -10.31 14.67 -11.41
C ARG A 93 -9.58 14.61 -10.07
N ARG A 94 -9.73 13.46 -9.40
CA ARG A 94 -9.04 13.19 -8.13
C ARG A 94 -7.53 13.01 -8.31
N CYS A 95 -7.13 12.40 -9.42
CA CYS A 95 -5.73 12.05 -9.70
C CYS A 95 -5.22 12.88 -10.87
N LEU A 96 -3.91 13.15 -10.85
CA LEU A 96 -3.20 13.59 -12.05
C LEU A 96 -3.38 12.55 -13.18
N PRO A 97 -3.23 12.96 -14.45
CA PRO A 97 -3.18 12.04 -15.59
C PRO A 97 -2.13 10.95 -15.39
N GLU A 98 -2.34 9.77 -15.98
CA GLU A 98 -1.39 8.64 -15.86
C GLU A 98 -0.03 8.98 -16.47
N GLU A 99 -0.02 9.88 -17.45
CA GLU A 99 1.17 10.37 -18.16
C GLU A 99 1.94 11.43 -17.37
N ALA A 100 1.39 11.92 -16.25
CA ALA A 100 2.07 12.91 -15.44
C ALA A 100 3.37 12.34 -14.86
N ALA A 101 4.45 13.11 -14.97
CA ALA A 101 5.76 12.69 -14.49
C ALA A 101 5.70 12.30 -13.01
N THR A 102 6.24 11.14 -12.68
CA THR A 102 6.33 10.62 -11.31
C THR A 102 7.79 10.49 -10.89
N ILE A 103 8.02 10.38 -9.58
CA ILE A 103 9.35 10.08 -9.05
C ILE A 103 9.42 8.57 -8.87
N PRO A 104 10.32 7.85 -9.57
CA PRO A 104 10.47 6.43 -9.37
C PRO A 104 10.98 6.12 -7.96
N GLY A 105 10.48 5.04 -7.37
CA GLY A 105 11.04 4.44 -6.17
C GLY A 105 12.36 3.72 -6.44
N ALA A 106 13.32 3.89 -5.55
CA ALA A 106 14.61 3.16 -5.59
C ALA A 106 14.44 1.65 -5.37
N TRP A 107 13.35 1.22 -4.74
CA TRP A 107 13.05 -0.18 -4.49
C TRP A 107 12.13 -0.71 -5.59
N VAL A 108 12.63 -1.59 -6.44
CA VAL A 108 11.85 -2.18 -7.53
C VAL A 108 11.59 -3.64 -7.23
N GLY A 109 10.32 -4.03 -7.20
CA GLY A 109 9.86 -5.40 -7.05
C GLY A 109 9.49 -5.96 -8.41
N THR A 110 10.00 -7.13 -8.78
CA THR A 110 9.67 -7.83 -10.03
C THR A 110 9.10 -9.20 -9.71
N CYS A 111 7.92 -9.53 -10.25
CA CYS A 111 7.33 -10.87 -10.09
C CYS A 111 7.85 -11.83 -11.17
N PRO A 112 7.65 -13.15 -11.02
CA PRO A 112 8.12 -14.13 -12.02
C PRO A 112 7.57 -13.94 -13.43
N ALA A 113 6.39 -13.31 -13.56
CA ALA A 113 5.80 -12.97 -14.87
C ALA A 113 6.36 -11.66 -15.49
N GLY A 114 7.23 -10.94 -14.78
CA GLY A 114 7.87 -9.72 -15.28
C GLY A 114 7.18 -8.41 -14.92
N HIS A 115 6.01 -8.42 -14.28
CA HIS A 115 5.37 -7.19 -13.78
C HIS A 115 6.22 -6.54 -12.69
N THR A 116 6.29 -5.20 -12.71
CA THR A 116 7.13 -4.42 -11.79
C THR A 116 6.32 -3.47 -10.94
N VAL A 117 6.80 -3.23 -9.71
CA VAL A 117 6.28 -2.21 -8.81
C VAL A 117 7.43 -1.45 -8.16
N ASP A 118 7.28 -0.14 -7.96
CA ASP A 118 8.29 0.67 -7.29
C ASP A 118 7.84 1.12 -5.88
N ARG A 119 8.81 1.27 -4.99
CA ARG A 119 8.63 1.83 -3.65
C ARG A 119 9.77 2.78 -3.28
N HIS A 120 9.45 3.82 -2.52
CA HIS A 120 10.48 4.72 -1.99
C HIS A 120 11.15 4.21 -0.71
N ARG A 121 10.63 3.12 -0.12
CA ARG A 121 11.15 2.54 1.12
C ARG A 121 11.26 1.03 0.96
N ARG A 122 12.21 0.45 1.69
CA ARG A 122 12.38 -1.00 1.80
C ARG A 122 11.06 -1.66 2.20
N PRO A 123 10.60 -2.69 1.46
CA PRO A 123 9.50 -3.54 1.88
C PRO A 123 9.78 -4.18 3.25
N SER A 124 8.80 -4.10 4.15
CA SER A 124 8.87 -4.75 5.46
C SER A 124 8.13 -6.10 5.51
N ARG A 125 7.29 -6.39 4.51
CA ARG A 125 6.43 -7.57 4.40
C ARG A 125 6.54 -8.16 3.00
N VAL A 126 6.34 -9.47 2.89
CA VAL A 126 6.28 -10.16 1.61
C VAL A 126 4.97 -9.80 0.92
N THR A 127 5.05 -9.43 -0.35
CA THR A 127 3.88 -9.06 -1.15
C THR A 127 3.94 -9.75 -2.50
N SER A 128 2.79 -10.09 -3.05
CA SER A 128 2.65 -10.71 -4.36
C SER A 128 2.01 -9.75 -5.38
N CYS A 129 2.23 -10.04 -6.65
CA CYS A 129 1.71 -9.27 -7.77
C CYS A 129 0.19 -9.43 -7.89
N ARG A 130 -0.52 -8.28 -7.94
CA ARG A 130 -1.97 -8.23 -8.09
C ARG A 130 -2.46 -8.44 -9.53
N GLU A 131 -1.58 -8.21 -10.50
CA GLU A 131 -1.87 -8.50 -11.91
C GLU A 131 -1.84 -10.01 -12.16
N CYS A 132 -0.98 -10.74 -11.45
CA CYS A 132 -0.95 -12.20 -11.51
C CYS A 132 -2.11 -12.86 -10.73
N SER A 133 -2.59 -12.24 -9.64
CA SER A 133 -3.70 -12.78 -8.84
C SER A 133 -4.39 -11.69 -8.04
N ALA A 134 -5.73 -11.71 -7.98
CA ALA A 134 -6.50 -10.79 -7.15
C ALA A 134 -6.19 -10.93 -5.64
N GLY A 135 -5.75 -12.12 -5.22
CA GLY A 135 -5.34 -12.43 -3.85
C GLY A 135 -3.83 -12.55 -3.68
N PHE A 136 -3.40 -12.88 -2.46
CA PHE A 136 -2.00 -13.25 -2.24
C PHE A 136 -1.71 -14.59 -2.94
N SER A 137 -0.63 -14.65 -3.71
CA SER A 137 -0.14 -15.89 -4.34
C SER A 137 1.36 -16.04 -4.10
N ALA A 138 1.77 -17.21 -3.60
CA ALA A 138 3.17 -17.53 -3.39
C ALA A 138 3.96 -17.56 -4.71
N ASP A 139 3.32 -17.98 -5.81
CA ASP A 139 3.93 -18.06 -7.15
C ASP A 139 4.12 -16.68 -7.80
N ALA A 140 3.59 -15.62 -7.19
CA ALA A 140 3.64 -14.26 -7.69
C ALA A 140 4.37 -13.31 -6.73
N VAL A 141 5.18 -13.82 -5.81
CA VAL A 141 5.96 -13.00 -4.86
C VAL A 141 7.00 -12.16 -5.61
N PHE A 142 7.12 -10.89 -5.21
CA PHE A 142 8.13 -9.97 -5.77
C PHE A 142 9.52 -10.26 -5.23
N THR A 143 10.51 -10.34 -6.13
CA THR A 143 11.93 -10.18 -5.80
C THR A 143 12.31 -8.71 -5.89
N TRP A 144 13.22 -8.23 -5.03
CA TRP A 144 13.48 -6.80 -4.88
C TRP A 144 14.90 -6.42 -5.28
N THR A 145 15.02 -5.28 -5.96
CA THR A 145 16.27 -4.54 -6.13
C THR A 145 16.19 -3.20 -5.40
N HIS A 146 17.36 -2.66 -5.04
CA HIS A 146 17.54 -1.31 -4.52
C HIS A 146 18.58 -0.60 -5.38
N ASP A 147 18.18 0.49 -6.04
CA ASP A 147 19.02 1.21 -7.01
C ASP A 147 19.59 0.26 -8.09
N GLY A 148 18.78 -0.70 -8.55
CA GLY A 148 19.16 -1.68 -9.57
C GLY A 148 19.97 -2.88 -9.08
N VAL A 149 20.43 -2.88 -7.82
CA VAL A 149 21.19 -3.98 -7.23
C VAL A 149 20.25 -4.93 -6.48
N PRO A 150 20.41 -6.27 -6.57
CA PRO A 150 19.64 -7.20 -5.75
C PRO A 150 19.63 -6.81 -4.28
N ALA A 151 18.44 -6.65 -3.70
CA ALA A 151 18.31 -6.08 -2.38
C ALA A 151 18.44 -7.14 -1.29
N VAL A 152 19.24 -6.82 -0.26
CA VAL A 152 19.28 -7.60 0.98
C VAL A 152 18.09 -7.21 1.86
N MET A 153 17.23 -8.19 2.14
CA MET A 153 16.01 -7.99 2.92
C MET A 153 16.27 -8.10 4.42
N SER A 154 15.30 -7.68 5.23
CA SER A 154 15.44 -7.81 6.70
C SER A 154 15.24 -9.26 7.13
N PRO A 155 15.82 -9.70 8.26
CA PRO A 155 15.60 -11.06 8.78
C PRO A 155 14.12 -11.38 9.03
N ALA A 156 13.29 -10.38 9.36
CA ALA A 156 11.85 -10.57 9.52
C ALA A 156 11.16 -10.88 8.20
N TYR A 157 11.56 -10.20 7.12
CA TYR A 157 11.07 -10.45 5.78
C TYR A 157 11.47 -11.84 5.29
N GLU A 158 12.74 -12.22 5.48
CA GLU A 158 13.25 -13.54 5.07
C GLU A 158 12.49 -14.67 5.79
N ARG A 159 12.26 -14.56 7.11
CA ARG A 159 11.46 -15.54 7.85
C ARG A 159 10.01 -15.65 7.33
N GLU A 160 9.42 -14.52 6.96
CA GLU A 160 8.07 -14.49 6.37
C GLU A 160 8.08 -15.20 5.00
N LEU A 161 9.07 -14.91 4.16
CA LEU A 161 9.23 -15.54 2.85
C LEU A 161 9.42 -17.06 2.95
N THR A 162 10.34 -17.52 3.79
CA THR A 162 10.55 -18.96 4.04
C THR A 162 9.29 -19.65 4.56
N THR A 163 8.47 -18.95 5.33
CA THR A 163 7.18 -19.51 5.81
C THR A 163 6.17 -19.64 4.69
N ILE A 164 6.12 -18.67 3.77
CA ILE A 164 5.26 -18.71 2.58
C ILE A 164 5.70 -19.83 1.63
N GLU A 165 7.00 -19.91 1.33
CA GLU A 165 7.55 -20.93 0.44
C GLU A 165 7.32 -22.34 0.98
N ARG A 166 7.57 -22.57 2.28
CA ARG A 166 7.27 -23.87 2.92
C ARG A 166 5.80 -24.22 2.85
N ARG A 167 4.88 -23.25 2.99
CA ARG A 167 3.44 -23.52 2.86
C ARG A 167 3.06 -23.84 1.42
N ALA A 168 3.64 -23.15 0.45
CA ALA A 168 3.38 -23.40 -0.96
C ALA A 168 3.94 -24.73 -1.45
N SER A 169 5.11 -25.16 -0.94
CA SER A 169 5.73 -26.45 -1.31
C SER A 169 5.03 -27.66 -0.70
N ARG A 170 4.17 -27.46 0.29
CA ARG A 170 3.36 -28.55 0.84
C ARG A 170 2.25 -28.85 -0.14
N SER A 171 2.25 -30.07 -0.66
CA SER A 171 1.01 -30.61 -1.22
C SER A 171 -0.06 -30.52 -0.13
N PRO A 172 -1.25 -29.95 -0.39
CA PRO A 172 -2.35 -30.09 0.54
C PRO A 172 -2.48 -31.57 0.86
N SER A 173 -2.50 -31.94 2.14
CA SER A 173 -2.82 -33.30 2.52
C SER A 173 -4.17 -33.63 1.88
N SER A 174 -4.15 -34.46 0.85
CA SER A 174 -5.35 -34.90 0.14
C SER A 174 -6.27 -35.72 1.03
N VAL A 175 -5.79 -36.11 2.21
CA VAL A 175 -6.55 -36.79 3.25
C VAL A 175 -7.35 -35.75 4.05
N PRO A 176 -8.69 -35.72 3.91
CA PRO A 176 -9.51 -34.82 4.69
C PRO A 176 -9.48 -35.25 6.16
N VAL A 177 -8.99 -34.36 7.02
CA VAL A 177 -8.96 -34.55 8.48
C VAL A 177 -10.36 -34.31 9.07
N ALA A 178 -10.88 -35.29 9.79
CA ALA A 178 -12.16 -35.27 10.49
C ALA A 178 -12.00 -34.93 11.98
N ILE A 179 -13.13 -34.65 12.63
CA ILE A 179 -13.17 -34.56 14.10
C ILE A 179 -12.94 -35.96 14.66
N GLY A 180 -12.01 -36.10 15.60
CA GLY A 180 -11.57 -37.38 16.17
C GLY A 180 -10.21 -37.85 15.65
N ASP A 181 -9.74 -37.31 14.52
CA ASP A 181 -8.46 -37.72 13.94
C ASP A 181 -7.27 -37.22 14.76
N ARG A 182 -6.24 -38.04 14.82
CA ARG A 182 -4.95 -37.67 15.39
C ARG A 182 -4.12 -36.97 14.32
N VAL A 183 -3.66 -35.77 14.64
CA VAL A 183 -2.91 -34.93 13.71
C VAL A 183 -1.62 -34.39 14.32
N ARG A 184 -0.64 -34.16 13.47
CA ARG A 184 0.61 -33.45 13.78
C ARG A 184 0.51 -32.03 13.25
N VAL A 185 0.85 -31.07 14.09
CA VAL A 185 0.91 -29.65 13.76
C VAL A 185 2.21 -29.36 13.06
N LEU A 186 2.10 -28.62 11.97
CA LEU A 186 3.21 -28.35 11.09
C LEU A 186 3.47 -26.86 10.91
N THR A 187 2.72 -26.00 11.62
CA THR A 187 3.02 -24.57 11.68
C THR A 187 4.41 -24.38 12.31
N PRO A 188 5.35 -23.73 11.61
CA PRO A 188 6.69 -23.50 12.15
C PRO A 188 6.65 -22.72 13.46
N GLY A 189 7.48 -23.12 14.42
CA GLY A 189 7.64 -22.43 15.70
C GLY A 189 7.36 -23.31 16.92
N ARG A 190 6.90 -22.69 18.01
CA ARG A 190 6.82 -23.33 19.34
C ARG A 190 6.05 -24.66 19.38
N TYR A 191 5.08 -24.84 18.48
CA TYR A 191 4.21 -26.02 18.44
C TYR A 191 4.42 -26.90 17.21
N GLU A 192 5.51 -26.68 16.46
CA GLU A 192 5.88 -27.55 15.35
C GLU A 192 6.12 -28.99 15.84
N GLY A 193 5.53 -29.97 15.17
CA GLY A 193 5.55 -31.38 15.58
C GLY A 193 4.59 -31.75 16.71
N PHE A 194 3.79 -30.81 17.23
CA PHE A 194 2.79 -31.11 18.26
C PHE A 194 1.76 -32.13 17.74
N VAL A 195 1.52 -33.21 18.48
CA VAL A 195 0.52 -34.22 18.14
C VAL A 195 -0.68 -34.12 19.07
N GLY A 196 -1.88 -34.09 18.51
CA GLY A 196 -3.14 -34.09 19.26
C GLY A 196 -4.32 -34.58 18.44
N VAL A 197 -5.53 -34.52 19.01
CA VAL A 197 -6.77 -34.96 18.37
C VAL A 197 -7.59 -33.75 17.94
N VAL A 198 -8.14 -33.79 16.73
CA VAL A 198 -9.04 -32.73 16.25
C VAL A 198 -10.37 -32.80 16.99
N THR A 199 -10.68 -31.74 17.74
CA THR A 199 -11.92 -31.67 18.53
C THR A 199 -12.98 -30.79 17.87
N LYS A 200 -12.57 -29.90 16.95
CA LYS A 200 -13.48 -29.00 16.24
C LYS A 200 -12.89 -28.57 14.90
N ARG A 201 -13.73 -28.53 13.87
CA ARG A 201 -13.43 -27.94 12.57
C ARG A 201 -14.12 -26.58 12.45
N GLY A 202 -13.33 -25.51 12.28
CA GLY A 202 -13.83 -24.16 12.01
C GLY A 202 -14.04 -23.91 10.51
N ARG A 203 -14.09 -22.63 10.11
CA ARG A 203 -14.18 -22.25 8.68
C ARG A 203 -12.86 -22.39 7.93
N SER A 204 -11.73 -22.21 8.61
CA SER A 204 -10.38 -22.24 8.03
C SER A 204 -9.31 -22.87 8.93
N ARG A 205 -9.72 -23.41 10.09
CA ARG A 205 -8.80 -23.91 11.14
C ARG A 205 -9.36 -25.11 11.89
N TYR A 206 -8.49 -26.02 12.30
CA TYR A 206 -8.79 -27.10 13.26
C TYR A 206 -8.49 -26.64 14.69
N HIS A 207 -9.22 -27.18 15.66
CA HIS A 207 -8.86 -27.13 17.07
C HIS A 207 -8.28 -28.49 17.43
N VAL A 208 -7.00 -28.53 17.81
CA VAL A 208 -6.25 -29.75 18.09
C VAL A 208 -5.97 -29.81 19.58
N ARG A 209 -6.49 -30.81 20.28
CA ARG A 209 -6.31 -31.01 21.72
C ARG A 209 -5.22 -32.05 21.99
N GLY A 210 -4.27 -31.71 22.86
CA GLY A 210 -3.22 -32.62 23.29
C GLY A 210 -2.44 -32.03 24.47
N ARG A 211 -1.84 -32.89 25.32
CA ARG A 211 -1.04 -32.45 26.48
C ARG A 211 -1.71 -31.38 27.36
N GLY A 212 -3.02 -31.49 27.58
CA GLY A 212 -3.80 -30.56 28.41
C GLY A 212 -4.09 -29.19 27.78
N MET A 213 -3.75 -28.94 26.51
CA MET A 213 -4.01 -27.69 25.80
C MET A 213 -4.80 -27.90 24.51
N VAL A 214 -5.36 -26.81 23.98
CA VAL A 214 -6.02 -26.76 22.67
C VAL A 214 -5.32 -25.73 21.80
N LEU A 215 -4.86 -26.15 20.63
CA LEU A 215 -4.25 -25.29 19.62
C LEU A 215 -5.24 -25.03 18.48
N THR A 216 -5.25 -23.82 17.95
CA THR A 216 -6.03 -23.48 16.74
C THR A 216 -5.08 -23.37 15.56
N VAL A 217 -5.21 -24.27 14.59
CA VAL A 217 -4.21 -24.49 13.54
C VAL A 217 -4.87 -24.37 12.16
N PRO A 218 -4.30 -23.63 11.19
CA PRO A 218 -4.78 -23.62 9.81
C PRO A 218 -4.94 -25.03 9.23
N PHE A 219 -5.90 -25.23 8.34
CA PHE A 219 -6.13 -26.54 7.72
C PHE A 219 -4.89 -27.07 7.00
N ASP A 220 -4.13 -26.19 6.36
CA ASP A 220 -2.94 -26.56 5.57
C ASP A 220 -1.70 -26.83 6.45
N ASP A 221 -1.80 -26.57 7.76
CA ASP A 221 -0.70 -26.74 8.72
C ASP A 221 -0.91 -27.98 9.62
N VAL A 222 -1.70 -28.97 9.19
CA VAL A 222 -1.84 -30.27 9.86
C VAL A 222 -1.68 -31.44 8.90
N GLU A 223 -1.15 -32.55 9.40
CA GLU A 223 -1.14 -33.86 8.72
C GLU A 223 -1.66 -34.95 9.67
N ALA A 224 -2.16 -36.06 9.12
CA ALA A 224 -2.49 -37.24 9.92
C ALA A 224 -1.22 -37.79 10.61
N ALA A 225 -1.34 -38.17 11.88
CA ALA A 225 -0.23 -38.60 12.73
C ALA A 225 -0.31 -40.04 13.19
#